data_AF-A0A2S6GDQ8-F1
#
_entry.id   AF-A0A2S6GDQ8-F1
#
_cell.length_a   1.000
_cell.length_b   1.000
_cell.length_c   1.000
_cell.angle_alpha   90.00
_cell.angle_beta   90.00
_cell.angle_gamma   90.00
#
_symmetry.space_group_name_H-M   'P 1'
#
loop_
_entity.id
_entity.type
_entity.pdbx_description
1 polymer ?
#
loop_
_entity_poly.entity_id
_entity_poly.type
_entity_poly.pdbx_seq_one_letter_code
_entity_poly.pdbx_strand_id
1 'polypeptide(L)'
;MLPDMTPPSTPPPPDGALRYRIDRTGAVIAILPTRCKSGRHPLVPGITTVIAAGDELRVDCPTCATTARDTGWRLTGDRPYPDRVELDERFYGHSPFRHPTMTKRREPGEP
;
A
#
# COMPACT_ATOMS: atom_id res chain seq x y z
N MET A 1 0.17 -15.14 44.97
CA MET A 1 0.67 -14.22 43.94
C MET A 1 0.08 -14.69 42.62
N LEU A 2 -0.91 -13.97 42.07
CA LEU A 2 -1.47 -14.32 40.76
C LEU A 2 -0.54 -13.77 39.66
N PRO A 3 -0.27 -14.54 38.60
CA PRO A 3 0.44 -14.01 37.45
C PRO A 3 -0.42 -12.93 36.78
N ASP A 4 0.23 -11.83 36.43
CA ASP A 4 -0.30 -10.71 35.68
C ASP A 4 -0.87 -11.22 34.33
N MET A 5 -2.19 -11.42 34.28
CA MET A 5 -2.93 -11.72 33.05
C MET A 5 -3.13 -10.41 32.27
N THR A 6 -2.03 -9.75 31.89
CA THR A 6 -2.11 -8.74 30.84
C THR A 6 -2.54 -9.49 29.56
N PRO A 7 -3.73 -9.21 28.99
CA PRO A 7 -4.11 -9.82 27.73
C PRO A 7 -3.04 -9.49 26.69
N PRO A 8 -2.73 -10.39 25.73
CA PRO A 8 -1.81 -10.05 24.66
C PRO A 8 -2.34 -8.80 23.99
N SER A 9 -1.60 -7.69 24.11
CA SER A 9 -1.93 -6.41 23.49
C SER A 9 -2.18 -6.69 22.02
N THR A 10 -3.46 -6.71 21.63
CA THR A 10 -3.82 -6.96 20.24
C THR A 10 -3.13 -5.88 19.45
N PRO A 11 -2.30 -6.22 18.45
CA PRO A 11 -1.62 -5.20 17.67
C PRO A 11 -2.68 -4.25 17.10
N PRO A 12 -2.38 -2.95 16.98
CA PRO A 12 -3.36 -1.99 16.47
C PRO A 12 -3.94 -2.52 15.15
N PRO A 13 -5.25 -2.31 14.89
CA PRO A 13 -5.82 -2.69 13.61
C PRO A 13 -5.05 -2.00 12.47
N PRO A 14 -4.98 -2.61 11.29
CA PRO A 14 -4.37 -1.99 10.13
C PRO A 14 -5.06 -0.66 9.81
N ASP A 15 -4.29 0.29 9.30
CA ASP A 15 -4.78 1.62 8.90
C ASP A 15 -5.75 1.56 7.72
N GLY A 16 -5.67 0.49 6.91
CA GLY A 16 -6.59 0.27 5.80
C GLY A 16 -6.24 -0.94 4.94
N ALA A 17 -6.99 -1.10 3.86
CA ALA A 17 -6.73 -2.11 2.85
C ALA A 17 -5.75 -1.60 1.78
N LEU A 18 -4.81 -2.44 1.38
CA LEU A 18 -3.90 -2.19 0.26
C LEU A 18 -4.70 -2.23 -1.05
N ARG A 19 -4.46 -1.23 -1.90
CA ARG A 19 -5.07 -1.14 -3.21
C ARG A 19 -4.10 -1.68 -4.25
N TYR A 20 -4.60 -2.36 -5.27
CA TYR A 20 -3.80 -2.93 -6.34
C TYR A 20 -4.26 -2.40 -7.69
N ARG A 21 -3.31 -2.26 -8.62
CA ARG A 21 -3.52 -1.90 -10.02
C ARG A 21 -2.84 -2.94 -10.90
N ILE A 22 -3.41 -3.20 -12.06
CA ILE A 22 -2.75 -3.98 -13.11
C ILE A 22 -2.24 -3.01 -14.17
N ASP A 23 -0.94 -3.07 -14.46
CA ASP A 23 -0.34 -2.29 -15.53
C ASP A 23 -0.73 -2.85 -16.92
N ARG A 24 -0.46 -2.08 -17.99
CA ARG A 24 -0.65 -2.52 -19.38
C ARG A 24 0.06 -3.83 -19.72
N THR A 25 1.15 -4.14 -19.01
CA THR A 25 1.90 -5.39 -19.14
C THR A 25 1.25 -6.59 -18.40
N GLY A 26 0.14 -6.39 -17.70
CA GLY A 26 -0.48 -7.42 -16.85
C GLY A 26 0.17 -7.56 -15.47
N ALA A 27 1.21 -6.78 -15.17
CA ALA A 27 1.87 -6.79 -13.87
C ALA A 27 0.98 -6.19 -12.78
N VAL A 28 0.87 -6.86 -11.64
CA VAL A 28 0.22 -6.32 -10.44
C VAL A 28 1.15 -5.32 -9.77
N ILE A 29 0.60 -4.15 -9.43
CA ILE A 29 1.29 -3.05 -8.77
C ILE A 29 0.50 -2.69 -7.52
N ALA A 30 1.16 -2.69 -6.36
CA ALA A 30 0.55 -2.22 -5.13
C ALA A 30 0.57 -0.69 -5.08
N ILE A 31 -0.58 -0.08 -4.82
CA ILE A 31 -0.74 1.37 -4.74
C ILE A 31 -0.57 1.81 -3.30
N LEU A 32 0.44 2.64 -3.06
CA LEU A 32 0.82 3.16 -1.76
C LEU A 32 0.49 4.66 -1.66
N PRO A 33 0.26 5.15 -0.44
CA PRO A 33 0.11 6.58 -0.19
C PRO A 33 1.38 7.35 -0.54
N THR A 34 1.25 8.56 -1.07
CA THR A 34 2.39 9.47 -1.34
C THR A 34 2.88 10.21 -0.11
N ARG A 35 2.19 10.12 1.04
CA ARG A 35 2.58 10.79 2.29
C ARG A 35 2.44 9.85 3.49
N CYS A 36 3.17 10.13 4.56
CA CYS A 36 3.05 9.40 5.83
C CYS A 36 1.64 9.48 6.41
N LYS A 37 1.34 8.66 7.43
CA LYS A 37 0.00 8.60 8.07
C LYS A 37 -0.49 9.98 8.54
N SER A 38 0.42 10.81 9.02
CA SER A 38 0.14 12.19 9.46
C SER A 38 -0.06 13.19 8.31
N GLY A 39 0.11 12.77 7.05
CA GLY A 39 0.01 13.62 5.86
C GLY A 39 1.11 14.68 5.72
N ARG A 40 2.13 14.66 6.59
CA ARG A 40 3.16 15.72 6.70
C ARG A 40 4.39 15.49 5.85
N HIS A 41 4.83 14.25 5.71
CA HIS A 41 6.08 13.91 5.02
C HIS A 41 5.78 13.15 3.74
N PRO A 42 6.40 13.53 2.61
CA PRO A 42 6.28 12.77 1.37
C PRO A 42 6.99 11.42 1.49
N LEU A 43 6.36 10.38 0.95
CA LEU A 43 6.96 9.08 0.69
C LEU A 43 7.52 9.11 -0.73
N VAL A 44 8.74 8.62 -0.89
CA VAL A 44 9.51 8.76 -2.13
C VAL A 44 9.98 7.37 -2.57
N PRO A 45 9.78 6.98 -3.84
CA PRO A 45 10.20 5.67 -4.30
C PRO A 45 11.74 5.57 -4.23
N GLY A 46 12.24 4.42 -3.77
CA GLY A 46 13.67 4.18 -3.56
C GLY A 46 14.25 4.72 -2.24
N ILE A 47 13.50 5.57 -1.50
CA ILE A 47 13.90 6.06 -0.17
C ILE A 47 12.98 5.47 0.91
N THR A 48 11.68 5.38 0.62
CA THR A 48 10.68 4.81 1.52
C THR A 48 10.89 3.31 1.67
N THR A 49 10.99 2.86 2.92
CA THR A 49 11.10 1.43 3.24
C THR A 49 9.71 0.82 3.28
N VAL A 50 9.53 -0.27 2.52
CA VAL A 50 8.29 -1.03 2.47
C VAL A 50 8.59 -2.46 2.91
N ILE A 51 7.90 -2.94 3.93
CA ILE A 51 8.13 -4.25 4.54
C ILE A 51 6.83 -5.05 4.45
N ALA A 52 6.86 -6.15 3.69
CA ALA A 52 5.80 -7.13 3.68
C ALA A 52 5.99 -8.09 4.88
N ALA A 53 5.01 -8.18 5.76
CA ALA A 53 4.99 -9.04 6.94
C ALA A 53 3.68 -9.84 6.98
N GLY A 54 3.70 -11.06 6.43
CA GLY A 54 2.52 -11.91 6.33
C GLY A 54 1.45 -11.29 5.43
N ASP A 55 0.31 -10.94 6.02
CA ASP A 55 -0.84 -10.30 5.34
C ASP A 55 -0.84 -8.78 5.50
N GLU A 56 0.21 -8.19 6.08
CA GLU A 56 0.36 -6.74 6.28
C GLU A 56 1.56 -6.16 5.52
N LEU A 57 1.35 -5.02 4.87
CA LEU A 57 2.36 -4.18 4.27
C LEU A 57 2.59 -2.97 5.16
N ARG A 58 3.81 -2.86 5.68
CA ARG A 58 4.25 -1.67 6.42
C ARG A 58 4.98 -0.73 5.49
N VAL A 59 4.52 0.52 5.42
CA VAL A 59 5.20 1.59 4.70
C VAL A 59 5.77 2.55 5.73
N ASP A 60 7.08 2.50 5.92
CA ASP A 60 7.75 3.34 6.89
C ASP A 60 8.16 4.69 6.28
N CYS A 61 7.90 5.76 7.01
CA CYS A 61 8.33 7.09 6.59
C CYS A 61 9.71 7.36 7.17
N PRO A 62 10.75 7.59 6.34
CA PRO A 62 12.12 7.73 6.83
C PRO A 62 12.29 8.89 7.81
N THR A 63 11.54 9.98 7.62
CA THR A 63 11.53 11.13 8.55
C THR A 63 10.80 10.84 9.85
N CYS A 64 9.80 9.97 9.83
CA CYS A 64 9.07 9.59 11.03
C CYS A 64 9.80 8.55 11.86
N ALA A 65 10.48 7.60 11.19
CA ALA A 65 11.29 6.57 11.81
C ALA A 65 12.30 7.15 12.80
N THR A 66 12.91 8.30 12.47
CA THR A 66 13.88 8.99 13.34
C THR A 66 13.26 9.57 14.61
N THR A 67 11.94 9.78 14.64
CA THR A 67 11.22 10.35 15.79
C THR A 67 10.55 9.29 16.67
N ALA A 68 10.76 8.00 16.38
CA ALA A 68 10.14 6.86 17.07
C ALA A 68 8.60 6.96 17.16
N ARG A 69 7.97 7.68 16.24
CA ARG A 69 6.51 7.77 16.14
C ARG A 69 6.00 6.76 15.13
N ASP A 70 5.08 5.90 15.57
CA ASP A 70 4.31 5.01 14.69
C ASP A 70 3.42 5.83 13.75
N THR A 71 4.01 6.24 12.64
CA THR A 71 3.37 7.09 11.62
C THR A 71 3.64 6.58 10.21
N GLY A 72 4.17 5.35 10.13
CA GLY A 72 4.08 4.52 8.94
C GLY A 72 2.65 4.05 8.72
N TRP A 73 2.39 3.56 7.51
CA TRP A 73 1.10 2.94 7.17
C TRP A 73 1.18 1.45 7.38
N ARG A 74 0.14 0.87 7.99
CA ARG A 74 -0.08 -0.57 8.07
C ARG A 74 -1.26 -0.93 7.19
N LEU A 75 -0.98 -1.46 6.01
CA LEU A 75 -1.99 -1.81 5.01
C LEU A 75 -2.17 -3.32 4.96
N THR A 76 -3.39 -3.81 4.83
CA THR A 76 -3.66 -5.26 4.69
C THR A 76 -4.06 -5.62 3.27
N GLY A 77 -3.57 -6.75 2.78
CA GLY A 77 -3.76 -7.14 1.39
C GLY A 77 -4.12 -8.61 1.27
N ASP A 78 -5.23 -8.91 0.59
CA ASP A 78 -5.73 -10.28 0.35
C ASP A 78 -4.88 -11.10 -0.66
N ARG A 79 -3.73 -10.57 -1.09
CA ARG A 79 -2.90 -11.16 -2.14
C ARG A 79 -1.43 -11.05 -1.80
N PRO A 80 -0.58 -11.98 -2.30
CA PRO A 80 0.87 -11.85 -2.17
C PRO A 80 1.33 -10.49 -2.70
N TYR A 81 2.18 -9.84 -1.92
CA TYR A 81 2.67 -8.51 -2.23
C TYR A 81 3.46 -8.50 -3.53
N PRO A 82 3.06 -7.66 -4.51
CA PRO A 82 3.77 -7.59 -5.78
C PRO A 82 5.17 -6.99 -5.56
N ASP A 83 6.10 -7.39 -6.43
CA ASP A 83 7.46 -6.81 -6.50
C ASP A 83 7.44 -5.32 -6.85
N ARG A 84 6.33 -4.84 -7.43
CA ARG A 84 6.16 -3.46 -7.88
C ARG A 84 5.19 -2.68 -7.00
N VAL A 85 5.62 -1.49 -6.61
CA VAL A 85 4.82 -0.51 -5.86
C VAL A 85 4.77 0.82 -6.61
N GLU A 86 3.63 1.51 -6.54
CA GLU A 86 3.42 2.85 -7.10
C GLU A 86 2.84 3.77 -6.02
N LEU A 87 3.37 4.98 -5.91
CA LEU A 87 2.88 5.98 -4.97
C LEU A 87 1.84 6.86 -5.68
N ASP A 88 0.62 6.93 -5.14
CA ASP A 88 -0.48 7.67 -5.76
C ASP A 88 -1.21 8.58 -4.76
N GLU A 89 -1.41 9.85 -5.12
CA GLU A 89 -2.09 10.85 -4.26
C GLU A 89 -3.59 10.59 -4.11
N ARG A 90 -4.20 9.79 -5.00
CA ARG A 90 -5.61 9.40 -4.90
C ARG A 90 -5.81 8.23 -3.95
N PHE A 91 -4.74 7.75 -3.30
CA PHE A 91 -4.85 6.82 -2.18
C PHE A 91 -5.79 7.36 -1.09
N TYR A 92 -5.77 8.68 -0.84
CA TYR A 92 -6.60 9.37 0.15
C TYR A 92 -8.06 9.60 -0.28
N GLY A 93 -8.39 9.32 -1.54
CA GLY A 93 -9.69 9.60 -2.13
C GLY A 93 -10.53 8.35 -2.32
N HIS A 94 -11.77 8.40 -1.82
CA HIS A 94 -12.89 7.56 -2.26
C HIS A 94 -13.19 7.84 -3.74
N SER A 95 -12.33 7.37 -4.64
CA SER A 95 -12.65 7.27 -6.05
C SER A 95 -12.37 5.84 -6.50
N PRO A 96 -13.39 5.13 -7.01
CA PRO A 96 -13.13 3.93 -7.77
C PRO A 96 -12.39 4.39 -9.02
N PHE A 97 -11.12 4.00 -9.13
CA PHE A 97 -10.37 4.20 -10.36
C PHE A 97 -11.15 3.51 -11.48
N ARG A 98 -11.77 4.30 -12.35
CA ARG A 98 -12.42 3.80 -13.56
C ARG A 98 -11.30 3.21 -14.42
N HIS A 99 -11.37 1.91 -14.66
CA HIS A 99 -10.53 1.27 -15.66
C HIS A 99 -10.68 2.07 -16.97
N PRO A 100 -9.60 2.51 -17.63
CA PRO A 100 -9.72 2.73 -19.07
C PRO A 100 -10.03 1.35 -19.64
N THR A 101 -11.28 1.14 -20.05
CA THR A 101 -11.67 0.00 -20.88
C THR A 101 -10.64 -0.06 -21.99
N MET A 102 -9.83 -1.13 -22.01
CA MET A 102 -9.01 -1.45 -23.16
C MET A 102 -9.97 -1.66 -24.31
N THR A 103 -10.18 -0.63 -25.13
CA THR A 103 -10.80 -0.77 -26.43
C THR A 103 -9.87 -1.68 -27.20
N LYS A 104 -10.22 -2.96 -27.25
CA LYS A 104 -9.61 -4.00 -28.06
C LYS A 104 -9.56 -3.43 -29.49
N ARG A 105 -8.42 -2.85 -29.91
CA ARG A 105 -8.20 -2.55 -31.32
C ARG A 105 -8.21 -3.92 -31.99
N ARG A 106 -9.31 -4.21 -32.69
CA ARG A 106 -9.33 -5.25 -33.71
C ARG A 106 -8.18 -4.92 -34.66
N GLU A 107 -7.23 -5.83 -34.75
CA GLU A 107 -6.27 -5.88 -35.85
C GLU A 107 -7.09 -6.08 -37.14
N PRO A 108 -7.01 -5.20 -38.15
CA PRO A 108 -7.50 -5.52 -39.47
C PRO A 108 -6.40 -6.25 -40.22
N GLY A 109 -6.45 -7.58 -40.16
CA GLY A 109 -5.77 -8.46 -41.12
C GLY A 109 -6.79 -9.01 -42.11
N GLU A 110 -6.76 -8.46 -43.32
CA GLU A 110 -7.03 -9.08 -44.64
C GLU A 110 -8.43 -9.69 -44.93
N PRO A 111 -8.81 -9.95 -46.20
CA PRO A 111 -8.01 -10.10 -47.44
C PRO A 111 -7.94 -8.87 -48.37
#